data_AF-A0A133VT06-F1
#
_entry.id   AF-A0A133VT06-F1
#
_cell.length_a   1.000
_cell.length_b   1.000
_cell.length_c   1.000
_cell.angle_alpha   90.00
_cell.angle_beta   90.00
_cell.angle_gamma   90.00
#
_symmetry.space_group_name_H-M   'P 1'
#
loop_
_entity.id
_entity.type
_entity.pdbx_description
1 polymer ?
#
loop_
_entity_poly.entity_id
_entity_poly.type
_entity_poly.pdbx_seq_one_letter_code
_entity_poly.pdbx_strand_id
1 'polypeptide(L)'
;MPEYPESVLTESRKGKTEVRALASKGEFIMCEYLDPESLEQTEKKKKLILKREDGETEEYFIIPMKQKGRDLLITPKEKSGEYIFWNKTEEKIEEL
;
A
#
# COMPACT_ATOMS: atom_id res chain seq x y z
N MET A 1 -19.11 28.26 -10.08
CA MET A 1 -18.55 26.94 -9.71
C MET A 1 -17.07 26.98 -10.07
N PRO A 2 -16.16 26.42 -9.25
CA PRO A 2 -14.77 26.32 -9.68
C PRO A 2 -14.72 25.48 -10.97
N GLU A 3 -14.12 26.03 -12.01
CA GLU A 3 -13.81 25.29 -13.24
C GLU A 3 -12.58 24.43 -12.93
N TYR A 4 -12.75 23.11 -12.93
CA TYR A 4 -11.65 22.17 -12.74
C TYR A 4 -10.97 21.88 -14.09
N PRO A 5 -9.63 21.73 -14.13
CA PRO A 5 -8.94 21.28 -15.34
C PRO A 5 -9.47 19.93 -15.83
N GLU A 6 -9.58 19.73 -17.14
CA GLU A 6 -10.06 18.46 -17.73
C GLU A 6 -9.23 17.25 -17.27
N SER A 7 -7.94 17.45 -17.00
CA SER A 7 -7.01 16.40 -16.56
C SER A 7 -7.37 15.76 -15.20
N VAL A 8 -8.17 16.43 -14.36
CA VAL A 8 -8.65 15.88 -13.08
C VAL A 8 -10.10 15.42 -13.12
N LEU A 9 -10.80 15.66 -14.23
CA LEU A 9 -12.16 15.17 -14.45
C LEU A 9 -12.12 13.71 -14.94
N THR A 10 -13.11 12.94 -14.53
CA THR A 10 -13.32 11.56 -14.99
C THR A 10 -14.81 11.26 -15.10
N GLU A 11 -15.18 10.29 -15.94
CA GLU A 11 -16.54 9.80 -16.01
C GLU A 11 -16.66 8.50 -15.21
N SER A 12 -17.61 8.45 -14.28
CA SER A 12 -17.95 7.20 -13.58
C SER A 12 -18.60 6.21 -14.54
N ARG A 13 -18.67 4.93 -14.15
CA ARG A 13 -19.39 3.89 -14.91
C ARG A 13 -20.87 4.22 -15.17
N LYS A 14 -21.45 5.17 -14.42
CA LYS A 14 -22.85 5.62 -14.56
C LYS A 14 -22.99 6.90 -15.42
N GLY A 15 -21.92 7.36 -16.08
CA GLY A 15 -21.96 8.54 -16.94
C GLY A 15 -21.92 9.88 -16.20
N LYS A 16 -21.62 9.87 -14.90
CA LYS A 16 -21.50 11.11 -14.11
C LYS A 16 -20.05 11.60 -14.12
N THR A 17 -19.86 12.89 -14.38
CA THR A 17 -18.58 13.57 -14.23
C THR A 17 -18.21 13.70 -12.75
N GLU A 18 -17.00 13.30 -12.41
CA GLU A 18 -16.41 13.33 -11.08
C GLU A 18 -15.05 14.05 -11.13
N VAL A 19 -14.67 14.72 -10.04
CA VAL A 19 -13.33 15.28 -9.87
C VAL A 19 -12.47 14.31 -9.04
N ARG A 20 -11.28 13.97 -9.54
CA ARG A 20 -10.29 13.21 -8.77
C ARG A 20 -9.62 14.14 -7.77
N ALA A 21 -10.09 14.11 -6.52
CA ALA A 21 -9.46 14.81 -5.41
C ALA A 21 -8.32 13.99 -4.82
N LEU A 22 -7.22 14.66 -4.44
CA LEU A 22 -6.14 14.03 -3.69
C LEU A 22 -6.60 13.77 -2.24
N ALA A 23 -6.55 12.51 -1.81
CA ALA A 23 -6.88 12.14 -0.43
C ALA A 23 -5.64 12.19 0.48
N SER A 24 -4.53 11.64 0.03
CA SER A 24 -3.23 11.65 0.72
C SER A 24 -2.09 11.39 -0.26
N LYS A 25 -0.87 11.74 0.13
CA LYS A 25 0.37 11.49 -0.60
C LYS A 25 1.48 11.16 0.41
N GLY A 26 2.45 10.36 -0.01
CA GLY A 26 3.56 9.98 0.85
C GLY A 26 4.39 8.85 0.26
N GLU A 27 5.10 8.15 1.14
CA GLU A 27 5.99 7.03 0.84
C GLU A 27 5.35 5.72 1.26
N PHE A 28 5.84 4.61 0.71
CA PHE A 28 5.33 3.30 1.07
C PHE A 28 6.43 2.24 1.06
N ILE A 29 6.25 1.23 1.91
CA ILE A 29 6.98 -0.03 1.85
C ILE A 29 5.96 -1.16 1.76
N MET A 30 6.27 -2.16 0.95
CA MET A 30 5.55 -3.42 0.93
C MET A 30 6.53 -4.55 1.28
N CYS A 31 6.27 -5.25 2.38
CA CYS A 31 7.11 -6.36 2.80
C CYS A 31 6.44 -7.72 2.55
N GLU A 32 7.29 -8.70 2.25
CA GLU A 32 6.97 -10.11 2.17
C GLU A 32 7.63 -10.82 3.34
N TYR A 33 7.04 -11.92 3.80
CA TYR A 33 7.60 -12.74 4.87
C TYR A 33 8.39 -13.86 4.22
N LEU A 34 9.70 -13.87 4.47
CA LEU A 34 10.61 -14.85 3.90
C LEU A 34 11.19 -15.73 5.01
N ASP A 35 11.52 -16.97 4.65
CA ASP A 35 12.31 -17.85 5.48
C ASP A 35 13.78 -17.38 5.46
N PRO A 36 14.46 -17.23 6.61
CA PRO A 36 15.79 -16.63 6.66
C PRO A 36 16.89 -17.49 6.03
N GLU A 37 16.67 -18.80 5.88
CA GLU A 37 17.67 -19.71 5.28
C GLU A 37 17.50 -19.82 3.76
N SER A 38 16.27 -19.98 3.30
CA SER A 38 15.94 -20.21 1.88
C SER A 38 15.56 -18.94 1.11
N LEU A 39 15.19 -17.86 1.80
CA LEU A 39 14.60 -16.63 1.25
C LEU A 39 13.31 -16.85 0.43
N GLU A 40 12.67 -18.00 0.60
CA GLU A 40 11.36 -18.30 0.02
C GLU A 40 10.23 -17.70 0.86
N GLN A 41 9.09 -17.40 0.21
CA GLN A 41 7.93 -16.83 0.91
C GLN A 41 7.32 -17.85 1.89
N THR A 42 7.23 -17.48 3.16
CA THR A 42 6.60 -18.29 4.21
C THR A 42 5.10 -18.04 4.31
N GLU A 43 4.65 -16.87 3.86
CA GLU A 43 3.26 -16.44 3.92
C GLU A 43 2.79 -15.89 2.57
N LYS A 44 1.54 -16.15 2.22
CA LYS A 44 0.92 -15.61 0.99
C LYS A 44 0.49 -14.16 1.13
N LYS A 45 0.41 -13.65 2.36
CA LYS A 45 0.02 -12.26 2.65
C LYS A 45 1.25 -11.35 2.53
N LYS A 46 1.01 -10.11 2.13
CA LYS A 46 2.01 -9.03 2.20
C LYS A 46 1.59 -8.02 3.26
N LYS A 47 2.53 -7.22 3.76
CA LYS A 47 2.21 -6.06 4.57
C LYS A 47 2.53 -4.79 3.80
N LEU A 48 1.58 -3.88 3.73
CA LEU A 48 1.72 -2.54 3.17
C LEU A 48 1.78 -1.54 4.32
N ILE A 49 2.78 -0.67 4.29
CA ILE A 49 2.94 0.45 5.20
C ILE A 49 2.94 1.72 4.35
N LEU A 50 2.06 2.66 4.69
CA LEU A 50 1.91 3.95 4.02
C LEU A 50 2.28 5.06 5.02
N LYS A 51 3.34 5.80 4.75
CA LYS A 51 3.75 6.97 5.54
C LYS A 51 3.36 8.22 4.78
N ARG A 52 2.41 8.96 5.32
CA ARG A 52 1.87 10.18 4.72
C ARG A 52 2.83 11.35 4.93
N GLU A 53 2.73 12.36 4.05
CA GLU A 53 3.49 13.61 4.17
C GLU A 53 3.21 14.37 5.48
N ASP A 54 2.05 14.15 6.11
CA ASP A 54 1.69 14.71 7.42
C ASP A 54 2.30 13.95 8.62
N GLY A 55 3.04 12.87 8.37
CA GLY A 55 3.69 12.04 9.37
C GLY A 55 2.81 10.90 9.92
N GLU A 56 1.54 10.80 9.53
CA GLU A 56 0.72 9.65 9.91
C GLU A 56 1.14 8.38 9.15
N THR A 57 1.03 7.24 9.82
CA THR A 57 1.29 5.92 9.20
C THR A 57 0.05 5.04 9.24
N GLU A 58 -0.29 4.45 8.09
CA GLU A 58 -1.34 3.45 7.93
C GLU A 58 -0.72 2.10 7.56
N GLU A 59 -1.27 1.02 8.09
CA GLU A 59 -0.80 -0.33 7.81
C GLU A 59 -1.94 -1.22 7.34
N TYR A 60 -1.63 -2.13 6.41
CA TYR A 60 -2.57 -3.14 5.93
C TYR A 60 -1.86 -4.46 5.67
N PHE A 61 -2.50 -5.57 6.06
CA PHE A 61 -2.22 -6.85 5.44
C PHE A 61 -2.98 -6.97 4.13
N ILE A 62 -2.30 -7.37 3.06
CA ILE A 62 -2.88 -7.67 1.76
C ILE A 62 -2.98 -9.18 1.65
N ILE A 63 -4.21 -9.70 1.63
CA ILE A 63 -4.49 -11.14 1.54
C ILE A 63 -5.14 -11.45 0.18
N PRO A 64 -4.48 -12.24 -0.67
CA PRO A 64 -5.06 -12.68 -1.94
C PRO A 64 -6.34 -13.47 -1.75
N MET A 65 -7.38 -13.09 -2.48
CA MET A 65 -8.66 -13.81 -2.47
C MET A 65 -8.66 -14.92 -3.54
N LYS A 66 -9.58 -15.88 -3.41
CA LYS A 66 -9.75 -16.94 -4.43
C LYS A 66 -10.06 -16.38 -5.82
N GLN A 67 -10.75 -15.24 -5.90
CA GLN A 67 -11.03 -14.57 -7.15
C GLN A 67 -9.80 -13.78 -7.62
N LYS A 68 -9.32 -14.09 -8.83
CA LYS A 68 -8.18 -13.41 -9.44
C LYS A 68 -8.40 -11.90 -9.51
N GLY A 69 -7.37 -11.13 -9.15
CA GLY A 69 -7.39 -9.67 -9.18
C GLY A 69 -8.18 -9.03 -8.05
N ARG A 70 -8.46 -9.77 -6.97
CA ARG A 70 -9.06 -9.23 -5.74
C ARG A 70 -8.21 -9.60 -4.54
N ASP A 71 -7.92 -8.61 -3.73
CA ASP A 71 -7.24 -8.75 -2.45
C ASP A 71 -8.11 -8.17 -1.34
N LEU A 72 -8.00 -8.75 -0.15
CA LEU A 72 -8.60 -8.22 1.07
C LEU A 72 -7.52 -7.43 1.83
N LEU A 73 -7.82 -6.18 2.13
CA LEU A 73 -6.99 -5.34 3.00
C LEU A 73 -7.51 -5.43 4.44
N ILE A 74 -6.64 -5.79 5.37
CA ILE A 74 -6.96 -5.87 6.79
C ILE A 74 -6.06 -4.91 7.57
N THR A 75 -6.65 -3.95 8.27
CA THR A 75 -5.92 -3.10 9.21
C THR A 75 -5.48 -3.96 10.41
N PRO A 76 -4.19 -3.97 10.77
CA PRO A 76 -3.70 -4.70 11.93
C PRO A 76 -4.22 -4.07 13.23
N LYS A 77 -4.37 -4.89 14.27
CA LYS A 77 -4.82 -4.40 15.59
C LYS A 77 -3.80 -3.48 16.26
N GLU A 78 -2.52 -3.71 15.99
CA GLU A 78 -1.40 -2.98 16.54
C GLU A 78 -0.52 -2.50 15.38
N LYS A 79 -0.04 -1.26 15.47
CA LYS A 79 0.97 -0.74 14.53
C LYS A 79 2.34 -1.30 14.91
N SER A 80 3.18 -1.50 13.90
CA SER A 80 4.59 -1.78 14.10
C SER A 80 5.25 -0.54 14.69
N GLY A 81 6.13 -0.73 15.68
CA GLY A 81 6.91 0.37 16.24
C GLY A 81 8.03 0.83 15.29
N GLU A 82 8.73 -0.13 14.68
CA GLU A 82 9.87 0.11 13.79
C GLU A 82 9.63 -0.50 12.41
N TYR A 83 10.00 0.25 11.37
CA TYR A 83 9.81 -0.09 9.95
C TYR A 83 11.16 -0.37 9.28
N ILE A 84 11.81 -1.45 9.71
CA ILE A 84 13.12 -1.89 9.23
C ILE A 84 12.92 -3.17 8.41
N PHE A 85 13.47 -3.21 7.20
CA PHE A 85 13.28 -4.32 6.26
C PHE A 85 14.59 -4.74 5.59
N TRP A 86 14.66 -6.01 5.20
CA TRP A 86 15.77 -6.53 4.40
C TRP A 86 15.48 -6.37 2.90
N ASN A 87 16.30 -5.60 2.20
CA ASN A 87 16.28 -5.52 0.75
C ASN A 87 17.14 -6.65 0.17
N LYS A 88 16.48 -7.74 -0.25
CA LYS A 88 17.15 -8.91 -0.82
C LYS A 88 17.87 -8.67 -2.15
N THR A 89 17.57 -7.56 -2.84
CA THR A 89 18.20 -7.23 -4.13
C THR A 89 19.52 -6.49 -3.93
N GLU A 90 19.57 -5.60 -2.96
CA GLU A 90 20.77 -4.80 -2.63
C GLU A 90 21.55 -5.35 -1.42
N GLU A 91 21.05 -6.41 -0.78
CA GLU A 91 21.62 -7.04 0.41
C GLU A 91 21.91 -6.04 1.54
N LYS A 92 20.93 -5.19 1.84
CA LYS A 92 21.04 -4.15 2.87
C LYS A 92 19.74 -3.97 3.65
N ILE A 93 19.86 -3.23 4.76
CA ILE A 93 18.71 -2.75 5.52
C ILE A 93 18.11 -1.53 4.82
N GLU A 94 16.77 -1.50 4.74
CA GLU A 94 15.98 -0.34 4.33
C GLU A 94 15.07 0.08 5.48
N GLU A 95 14.86 1.39 5.58
CA GLU A 95 13.96 2.02 6.55
C GLU A 95 12.90 2.84 5.80
N LEU A 96 11.74 3.03 6.41
CA LEU A 96 10.67 3.89 5.89
C LEU A 96 10.75 5.33 6.40
#